data_AF-A0A553NH30-F1
#
_entry.id   AF-A0A553NH30-F1
#
_cell.length_a   1.000
_cell.length_b   1.000
_cell.length_c   1.000
_cell.angle_alpha   90.00
_cell.angle_beta   90.00
_cell.angle_gamma   90.00
#
_symmetry.space_group_name_H-M   'P 1'
#
loop_
_entity.id
_entity.type
_entity.pdbx_description
1 polymer ?
#
loop_
_entity_poly.entity_id
_entity_poly.type
_entity_poly.pdbx_seq_one_letter_code
_entity_poly.pdbx_strand_id
1 'polypeptide(L)'
;VNSGKYFGLVWDNPEKTMFRIPWKHAGKQDFRSDEDAAIFKAWAEFKGKLLESGNSDPASWKTRLRCALNKSPEFSEVTERSQLDISEPYKVYRLVPLEEQGVGKVKQENRQKAARSSKRKHYESEEEQQTGGKKIKEEDSVPQPISM
;
A
#
# COMPACT_ATOMS: atom_id res chain seq x y z
N VAL A 1 9.49 -10.75 13.65
CA VAL A 1 10.70 -10.45 14.46
C VAL A 1 11.47 -11.72 14.80
N ASN A 2 10.90 -12.67 15.57
CA ASN A 2 11.58 -13.95 15.91
C ASN A 2 12.14 -14.74 14.72
N SER A 3 11.50 -14.63 13.55
CA SER A 3 11.91 -15.35 12.35
C SER A 3 13.16 -14.78 11.66
N GLY A 4 13.62 -13.58 11.99
CA GLY A 4 14.79 -12.94 11.35
C GLY A 4 14.65 -12.69 9.84
N LYS A 5 13.45 -12.88 9.26
CA LYS A 5 13.23 -12.88 7.80
C LYS A 5 13.33 -11.51 7.13
N TYR A 6 13.20 -10.43 7.88
CA TYR A 6 13.14 -9.07 7.35
C TYR A 6 14.33 -8.29 7.86
N PHE A 7 15.12 -7.71 6.95
CA PHE A 7 16.31 -6.95 7.30
C PHE A 7 15.95 -5.78 8.23
N GLY A 8 16.77 -5.56 9.25
CA GLY A 8 16.59 -4.52 10.26
C GLY A 8 15.41 -4.70 11.22
N LEU A 9 14.50 -5.67 11.00
CA LEU A 9 13.42 -6.01 11.93
C LEU A 9 13.93 -6.98 13.01
N VAL A 10 14.38 -6.44 14.14
CA VAL A 10 14.93 -7.24 15.24
C VAL A 10 14.39 -6.81 16.59
N TRP A 11 14.55 -7.69 17.58
CA TRP A 11 14.30 -7.35 18.98
C TRP A 11 15.37 -6.39 19.47
N ASP A 12 14.94 -5.33 20.14
CA ASP A 12 15.81 -4.33 20.76
C ASP A 12 16.30 -4.81 22.14
N ASN A 13 15.51 -5.64 22.81
CA ASN A 13 15.81 -6.21 24.12
C ASN A 13 15.71 -7.75 24.14
N PRO A 14 16.47 -8.42 25.03
CA PRO A 14 16.47 -9.88 25.13
C PRO A 14 15.12 -10.45 25.60
N GLU A 15 14.33 -9.66 26.32
CA GLU A 15 12.99 -10.05 26.80
C GLU A 15 11.93 -10.05 25.70
N LYS A 16 12.27 -9.61 24.49
CA LYS A 16 11.37 -9.57 23.32
C LYS A 16 10.09 -8.77 23.57
N THR A 17 10.22 -7.66 24.29
CA THR A 17 9.12 -6.71 24.54
C THR A 17 9.27 -5.43 23.73
N MET A 18 10.41 -5.22 23.07
CA MET A 18 10.67 -4.08 22.20
C MET A 18 11.33 -4.53 20.91
N PHE A 19 10.85 -4.04 19.77
CA PHE A 19 11.42 -4.34 18.47
C PHE A 19 11.60 -3.07 17.65
N ARG A 20 12.59 -3.07 16.78
CA ARG A 20 12.87 -1.99 15.84
C ARG A 20 12.42 -2.36 14.43
N ILE A 21 11.76 -1.44 13.74
CA ILE A 21 11.35 -1.54 12.34
C ILE A 21 12.11 -0.50 11.53
N PRO A 22 12.79 -0.86 10.42
CA PRO A 22 13.35 0.10 9.49
C PRO A 22 12.28 1.04 8.93
N TRP A 23 12.57 2.34 8.92
CA TRP A 23 11.62 3.40 8.56
C TRP A 23 12.05 4.25 7.37
N LYS A 24 12.84 3.66 6.47
CA LYS A 24 13.34 4.29 5.26
C LYS A 24 12.22 4.92 4.42
N HIS A 25 12.52 6.07 3.83
CA HIS A 25 11.55 6.82 3.02
C HIS A 25 11.44 6.21 1.63
N ALA A 26 10.21 5.88 1.22
CA ALA A 26 9.93 5.22 -0.05
C ALA A 26 10.28 6.06 -1.29
N GLY A 27 10.46 7.38 -1.12
CA GLY A 27 10.87 8.29 -2.19
C GLY A 27 12.39 8.52 -2.32
N LYS A 28 13.22 7.88 -1.47
CA LYS A 28 14.69 7.94 -1.63
C LYS A 28 15.11 6.99 -2.75
N GLN A 29 16.10 7.39 -3.55
CA GLN A 29 16.65 6.56 -4.63
C GLN A 29 17.25 5.23 -4.11
N ASP A 30 17.73 5.23 -2.86
CA ASP A 30 18.25 4.03 -2.20
C ASP A 30 17.16 3.07 -1.69
N PHE A 31 15.88 3.42 -1.80
CA PHE A 31 14.78 2.60 -1.29
C PHE A 31 14.58 1.36 -2.16
N ARG A 32 14.77 0.18 -1.56
CA ARG A 32 14.63 -1.11 -2.22
C ARG A 32 13.26 -1.67 -1.88
N SER A 33 12.28 -1.44 -2.75
CA SER A 33 10.89 -1.86 -2.54
C SER A 33 10.76 -3.34 -2.15
N ASP A 34 11.54 -4.23 -2.73
CA ASP A 34 11.48 -5.66 -2.40
C ASP A 34 11.96 -5.99 -0.98
N GLU A 35 13.00 -5.31 -0.47
CA GLU A 35 13.60 -5.59 0.83
C GLU A 35 13.02 -4.68 1.93
N ASP A 36 13.07 -3.37 1.70
CA ASP A 36 12.59 -2.35 2.63
C ASP A 36 11.07 -2.42 2.82
N ALA A 37 10.32 -2.90 1.82
CA ALA A 37 8.88 -3.08 1.93
C ALA A 37 8.43 -4.51 2.21
N ALA A 38 9.34 -5.49 2.31
CA ALA A 38 9.02 -6.89 2.54
C ALA A 38 8.12 -7.11 3.77
N ILE A 39 8.44 -6.45 4.89
CA ILE A 39 7.63 -6.57 6.12
C ILE A 39 6.24 -5.92 5.96
N PHE A 40 6.17 -4.78 5.27
CA PHE A 40 4.90 -4.08 5.02
C PHE A 40 4.00 -4.91 4.10
N LYS A 41 4.59 -5.51 3.05
CA LYS A 41 3.92 -6.44 2.14
C LYS A 41 3.40 -7.68 2.88
N ALA A 42 4.26 -8.33 3.67
CA ALA A 42 3.87 -9.50 4.45
C ALA A 42 2.76 -9.21 5.46
N TRP A 43 2.74 -8.02 6.07
CA TRP A 43 1.62 -7.62 6.92
C TRP A 43 0.32 -7.44 6.11
N ALA A 44 0.40 -6.87 4.91
CA ALA A 44 -0.75 -6.71 4.04
C ALA A 44 -1.33 -8.07 3.59
N GLU A 45 -0.45 -9.02 3.27
CA GLU A 45 -0.78 -10.42 2.99
C GLU A 45 -1.41 -11.10 4.22
N PHE A 46 -0.79 -10.98 5.40
CA PHE A 46 -1.28 -11.56 6.65
C PHE A 46 -2.68 -11.06 7.03
N LYS A 47 -2.96 -9.77 6.83
CA LYS A 47 -4.28 -9.20 7.11
C LYS A 47 -5.35 -9.60 6.10
N GLY A 48 -5.03 -10.43 5.10
CA GLY A 48 -5.96 -10.85 4.04
C GLY A 48 -6.45 -9.67 3.19
N LYS A 49 -5.70 -8.56 3.20
CA LYS A 49 -6.01 -7.33 2.45
C LYS A 49 -5.16 -7.18 1.19
N LEU A 50 -4.53 -8.26 0.73
CA LEU A 50 -4.22 -8.40 -0.70
C LEU A 50 -5.55 -8.64 -1.43
N LEU A 51 -6.42 -7.62 -1.37
CA LEU A 51 -7.64 -7.55 -2.15
C LEU A 51 -7.17 -7.46 -3.60
N GLU A 52 -7.17 -8.60 -4.29
CA GLU A 52 -7.45 -8.89 -5.72
C GLU A 52 -7.02 -7.89 -6.83
N SER A 53 -6.86 -6.60 -6.55
CA SER A 53 -6.13 -5.62 -7.35
C SER A 53 -4.65 -5.65 -6.96
N GLY A 54 -3.82 -6.37 -7.73
CA GLY A 54 -2.37 -6.54 -7.54
C GLY A 54 -1.50 -5.27 -7.66
N ASN A 55 -1.97 -4.12 -7.18
CA ASN A 55 -1.38 -2.79 -7.37
C ASN A 55 -1.32 -1.97 -6.07
N SER A 56 -1.05 -2.61 -4.92
CA SER A 56 -0.83 -1.82 -3.70
C SER A 56 0.64 -1.40 -3.62
N ASP A 57 0.90 -0.11 -3.71
CA ASP A 57 2.27 0.41 -3.62
C ASP A 57 2.90 0.17 -2.24
N PRO A 58 4.24 0.05 -2.16
CA PRO A 58 4.99 0.01 -0.89
C PRO A 58 4.59 1.11 0.11
N ALA A 59 4.29 2.31 -0.40
CA ALA A 59 3.82 3.44 0.39
C ALA A 59 2.45 3.18 1.06
N SER A 60 1.54 2.52 0.35
CA SER A 60 0.22 2.15 0.86
C SER A 60 0.33 1.10 1.97
N TRP A 61 1.18 0.09 1.79
CA TRP A 61 1.42 -0.92 2.82
C TRP A 61 2.04 -0.32 4.07
N LYS A 62 3.07 0.52 3.92
CA LYS A 62 3.72 1.23 5.04
C LYS A 62 2.72 2.08 5.82
N THR A 63 1.86 2.83 5.12
CA THR A 63 0.83 3.67 5.74
C THR A 63 -0.16 2.83 6.56
N ARG A 64 -0.63 1.70 6.01
CA ARG A 64 -1.56 0.82 6.72
C ARG A 64 -0.93 0.18 7.96
N LEU A 65 0.31 -0.30 7.87
CA LEU A 65 1.00 -0.86 9.03
C LEU A 65 1.22 0.21 10.10
N ARG A 66 1.69 1.40 9.72
CA ARG A 66 1.87 2.53 10.65
C ARG A 66 0.58 2.83 11.42
N CYS A 67 -0.55 2.94 10.72
CA CYS A 67 -1.83 3.20 11.36
C CYS A 67 -2.25 2.06 12.28
N ALA A 68 -1.97 0.80 11.94
CA ALA A 68 -2.29 -0.35 12.78
C ALA A 68 -1.47 -0.37 14.08
N LEU A 69 -0.17 -0.07 13.99
CA LEU A 69 0.70 0.04 15.16
C LEU A 69 0.27 1.20 16.06
N ASN A 70 0.07 2.40 15.49
CA ASN A 70 -0.27 3.58 16.27
C ASN A 70 -1.71 3.57 16.84
N LYS A 71 -2.62 2.79 16.25
CA LYS A 71 -4.01 2.67 16.75
C LYS A 71 -4.18 1.52 17.73
N SER A 72 -3.25 0.57 17.80
CA SER A 72 -3.36 -0.57 18.69
C SER A 72 -2.87 -0.18 20.10
N PRO A 73 -3.63 -0.50 21.16
CA PRO A 73 -3.18 -0.31 22.54
C PRO A 73 -2.04 -1.27 22.93
N GLU A 74 -1.86 -2.35 22.18
CA GLU A 74 -0.82 -3.36 22.41
C GLU A 74 0.58 -2.84 22.04
N PHE A 75 0.67 -1.75 21.27
CA PHE A 75 1.94 -1.20 20.79
C PHE A 75 2.09 0.25 21.21
N SER A 76 3.22 0.56 21.84
CA SER A 76 3.61 1.94 22.16
C SER A 76 4.89 2.31 21.41
N GLU A 77 4.88 3.45 20.74
CA GLU A 77 6.05 3.97 20.03
C GLU A 77 7.04 4.57 21.03
N VAL A 78 8.29 4.08 21.01
CA VAL A 78 9.37 4.60 21.85
C VAL A 78 10.21 5.56 21.02
N THR A 79 9.77 6.82 20.94
CA THR A 79 10.46 7.87 20.16
C THR A 79 11.87 8.13 20.66
N GLU A 80 12.10 8.02 21.97
CA GLU A 80 13.42 8.19 22.60
C GLU A 80 14.48 7.23 22.06
N ARG A 81 14.07 6.02 21.68
CA ARG A 81 14.96 4.99 21.11
C ARG A 81 14.95 4.98 19.58
N SER A 82 13.96 5.64 18.97
CA SER A 82 13.82 5.72 17.51
C SER A 82 14.86 6.67 16.92
N GLN A 83 15.43 6.33 15.78
CA GLN A 83 16.47 7.12 15.12
C GLN A 83 16.08 7.32 13.65
N LEU A 84 15.71 8.54 13.28
CA LEU A 84 15.28 8.86 11.89
C LEU A 84 16.33 9.66 11.10
N ASP A 85 17.34 10.22 11.77
CA ASP A 85 18.36 11.10 11.16
C ASP A 85 19.62 10.36 10.68
N ILE A 86 19.71 9.06 10.92
CA ILE A 86 20.83 8.21 10.50
C ILE A 86 20.62 7.65 9.09
N SER A 87 21.68 7.09 8.50
CA SER A 87 21.65 6.48 7.16
C SER A 87 20.59 5.37 7.03
N GLU A 88 20.40 4.58 8.08
CA GLU A 88 19.39 3.52 8.17
C GLU A 88 18.35 3.86 9.25
N PRO A 89 17.37 4.71 8.95
CA PRO A 89 16.43 5.17 9.96
C PRO A 89 15.54 4.02 10.43
N TYR A 90 15.23 3.97 11.72
CA TYR A 90 14.38 2.96 12.34
C TYR A 90 13.47 3.54 13.43
N LYS A 91 12.34 2.87 13.65
CA LYS A 91 11.39 3.17 14.72
C LYS A 91 11.31 2.00 15.69
N VAL A 92 11.31 2.31 16.99
CA VAL A 92 11.20 1.31 18.05
C VAL A 92 9.77 1.29 18.59
N TYR A 93 9.21 0.09 18.68
CA TYR A 93 7.90 -0.15 19.25
C TYR A 93 8.02 -1.14 20.41
N ARG A 94 7.33 -0.82 21.51
CA ARG A 94 7.20 -1.65 22.72
C ARG A 94 5.85 -2.36 22.72
N LEU A 95 5.84 -3.63 23.06
CA LEU A 95 4.63 -4.37 23.43
C LEU A 95 4.19 -3.95 24.83
N VAL A 96 3.00 -3.39 24.95
CA VAL A 96 2.41 -2.98 26.22
C VAL A 96 1.76 -4.22 26.86
N PRO A 97 2.04 -4.59 28.11
CA PRO A 97 1.39 -5.70 28.81
C PRO A 97 -0.12 -5.49 28.95
N LEU A 98 -0.91 -6.57 28.99
CA LEU A 98 -2.37 -6.51 29.03
C LEU A 98 -2.89 -5.73 30.25
N GLU A 99 -2.15 -5.75 31.36
CA GLU A 99 -2.46 -4.99 32.57
C GLU A 99 -2.38 -3.47 32.35
N GLU A 100 -1.44 -3.02 31.52
CA GLU A 100 -1.25 -1.61 31.16
C GLU A 100 -2.14 -1.18 29.98
N GLN A 101 -2.70 -2.13 29.23
CA GLN A 101 -3.55 -1.85 28.06
C GLN A 101 -4.93 -1.31 28.40
N GLY A 102 -5.29 -1.20 29.69
CA GLY A 102 -6.54 -0.58 30.15
C GLY A 102 -7.77 -1.16 29.47
N VAL A 103 -8.28 -2.30 29.98
CA VAL A 103 -9.50 -2.97 29.52
C VAL A 103 -10.60 -1.95 29.17
N GLY A 104 -10.76 -1.69 27.86
CA GLY A 104 -11.53 -0.54 27.39
C GLY A 104 -11.77 -0.55 25.88
N LYS A 105 -12.32 -1.66 25.36
CA LYS A 105 -12.95 -1.80 24.03
C LYS A 105 -12.05 -1.48 22.82
N VAL A 106 -11.42 -2.51 22.25
CA VAL A 106 -11.14 -2.46 20.80
C VAL A 106 -12.49 -2.61 20.10
N LYS A 107 -13.11 -1.48 19.80
CA LYS A 107 -14.26 -1.37 18.91
C LYS A 107 -13.87 -2.05 17.60
N GLN A 108 -14.38 -3.24 17.35
CA GLN A 108 -14.47 -3.82 16.01
C GLN A 108 -15.40 -2.91 15.19
N GLU A 109 -14.94 -1.73 14.81
CA GLU A 109 -15.74 -0.82 13.98
C GLU A 109 -15.65 -1.26 12.52
N ASN A 110 -16.64 -2.07 12.18
CA ASN A 110 -17.51 -1.89 11.04
C ASN A 110 -16.82 -1.63 9.69
N ARG A 111 -16.52 -2.74 9.01
CA ARG A 111 -16.11 -2.79 7.61
C ARG A 111 -17.34 -2.57 6.72
N GLN A 112 -17.91 -1.37 6.73
CA GLN A 112 -18.92 -0.98 5.74
C GLN A 112 -18.79 0.50 5.36
N LYS A 113 -18.98 0.75 4.05
CA LYS A 113 -19.22 2.03 3.35
C LYS A 113 -17.93 2.74 2.89
N ALA A 114 -17.83 3.26 1.67
CA ALA A 114 -18.78 3.39 0.57
C ALA A 114 -18.01 3.51 -0.75
N ALA A 115 -18.57 2.93 -1.81
CA ALA A 115 -18.34 3.36 -3.18
C ALA A 115 -18.64 4.86 -3.28
N ARG A 116 -17.62 5.70 -3.51
CA ARG A 116 -17.82 7.07 -3.96
C ARG A 116 -16.74 7.44 -4.98
N SER A 117 -17.13 7.23 -6.23
CA SER A 117 -17.04 8.20 -7.32
C SER A 117 -15.65 8.78 -7.60
N SER A 118 -14.94 8.09 -8.49
CA SER A 118 -13.86 8.65 -9.29
C SER A 118 -14.38 9.86 -10.08
N LYS A 119 -13.88 11.05 -9.78
CA LYS A 119 -13.96 12.17 -10.71
C LYS A 119 -12.69 13.02 -10.64
N ARG A 120 -12.11 13.22 -11.83
CA ARG A 120 -11.07 14.17 -12.24
C ARG A 120 -9.64 13.63 -12.05
N LYS A 121 -8.76 13.64 -13.06
CA LYS A 121 -8.59 14.65 -14.11
C LYS A 121 -8.25 14.05 -15.48
N HIS A 122 -8.87 14.69 -16.46
CA HIS A 122 -8.64 14.73 -17.89
C HIS A 122 -7.23 15.28 -18.19
N TYR A 123 -6.41 14.51 -18.90
CA TYR A 123 -5.41 15.05 -19.82
C TYR A 123 -5.69 14.35 -21.17
N GLU A 124 -6.10 15.15 -22.15
CA GLU A 124 -6.42 14.72 -23.51
C GLU A 124 -5.19 15.05 -24.34
N SER A 125 -4.50 14.01 -24.82
CA SER A 125 -3.59 14.10 -25.96
C SER A 125 -4.19 13.24 -27.05
N GLU A 126 -4.42 13.90 -28.18
CA GLU A 126 -4.90 13.37 -29.44
C GLU A 126 -4.02 12.21 -29.91
N GLU A 127 -4.63 11.17 -30.44
CA GLU A 127 -4.18 10.52 -31.68
C GLU A 127 -5.26 9.58 -32.21
N GLU A 128 -5.57 9.78 -33.49
CA GLU A 128 -6.54 9.07 -34.28
C GLU A 128 -6.10 7.63 -34.57
N GLN A 129 -7.04 6.67 -34.59
CA GLN A 129 -7.44 5.91 -35.79
C GLN A 129 -8.13 4.57 -35.44
N GLN A 130 -9.36 4.47 -35.99
CA GLN A 130 -9.98 3.31 -36.65
C GLN A 130 -10.09 1.96 -35.91
N THR A 131 -11.32 1.50 -35.66
CA THR A 131 -11.98 0.44 -36.46
C THR A 131 -13.36 0.03 -35.92
N GLY A 132 -14.33 -0.11 -36.83
CA GLY A 132 -15.38 -1.14 -36.77
C GLY A 132 -16.79 -0.74 -36.29
N GLY A 133 -17.79 -0.78 -37.19
CA GLY A 133 -19.18 -0.90 -36.74
C GLY A 133 -20.34 -0.49 -37.68
N LYS A 134 -20.48 -1.17 -38.82
CA LYS A 134 -21.69 -1.39 -39.68
C LYS A 134 -23.03 -0.69 -39.33
N LYS A 135 -23.64 -0.01 -40.32
CA LYS A 135 -25.12 -0.03 -40.56
C LYS A 135 -25.50 0.44 -41.99
N ILE A 136 -25.89 -0.54 -42.81
CA ILE A 136 -26.87 -0.56 -43.93
C ILE A 136 -27.75 0.69 -44.17
N LYS A 137 -27.92 1.10 -45.45
CA LYS A 137 -29.16 0.92 -46.25
C LYS A 137 -29.15 1.68 -47.61
N GLU A 138 -29.36 0.89 -48.67
CA GLU A 138 -30.06 1.10 -49.98
C GLU A 138 -29.72 2.24 -50.97
N GLU A 139 -29.52 1.77 -52.23
CA GLU A 139 -29.88 2.30 -53.57
C GLU A 139 -29.39 3.70 -54.00
N ASP A 140 -29.00 4.01 -55.25
CA ASP A 140 -29.41 3.54 -56.58
C ASP A 140 -28.35 3.97 -57.65
N SER A 141 -28.35 3.27 -58.80
CA SER A 141 -27.82 3.62 -60.14
C SER A 141 -26.29 3.85 -60.36
N VAL A 142 -25.49 2.99 -61.04
CA VAL A 142 -25.45 2.53 -62.48
C VAL A 142 -24.66 3.53 -63.39
N PRO A 143 -23.83 3.13 -64.40
CA PRO A 143 -22.36 3.07 -64.22
C PRO A 143 -21.48 3.65 -65.39
N GLN A 144 -20.15 3.70 -65.19
CA GLN A 144 -19.03 3.70 -66.21
C GLN A 144 -18.91 4.85 -67.24
N PRO A 145 -17.80 5.00 -68.03
CA PRO A 145 -16.54 4.24 -68.11
C PRO A 145 -15.22 5.06 -68.07
N ILE A 146 -14.14 4.30 -67.98
CA ILE A 146 -12.72 4.64 -68.09
C ILE A 146 -12.36 5.00 -69.55
N SER A 147 -11.43 5.93 -69.75
CA SER A 147 -10.42 5.86 -70.83
C SER A 147 -9.19 6.72 -70.50
N MET A 148 -8.06 6.29 -71.09
CA MET A 148 -6.66 6.67 -70.84
C MET A 148 -6.31 8.14 -71.05
#